data_AF-A0A6V7KKS3-F1
#
_entry.id   AF-A0A6V7KKS3-F1
#
_cell.length_a   1.000
_cell.length_b   1.000
_cell.length_c   1.000
_cell.angle_alpha   90.00
_cell.angle_beta   90.00
_cell.angle_gamma   90.00
#
_symmetry.space_group_name_H-M   'P 1'
#
loop_
_entity.id
_entity.type
_entity.pdbx_description
1 polymer ?
#
loop_
_entity_poly.entity_id
_entity_poly.type
_entity_poly.pdbx_seq_one_letter_code
_entity_poly.pdbx_strand_id
1 'polypeptide(L)' 'FLDDLDRLGAREYQPTEQDILRTRVKTTGIVEVHFSFKNLNF' A
#
# COMPACT_ATOMS: atom_id res chain seq x y z
N PHE A 1 -12.05 -1.55 -5.85
CA PHE A 1 -11.76 -2.98 -5.59
C PHE A 1 -12.56 -3.88 -6.49
N LEU A 2 -13.87 -4.04 -6.28
CA LEU A 2 -14.71 -4.85 -7.18
C LEU A 2 -14.90 -4.17 -8.55
N ASP A 3 -14.97 -2.85 -8.59
CA ASP A 3 -15.01 -2.08 -9.84
C ASP A 3 -13.66 -2.07 -10.60
N ASP A 4 -12.57 -2.49 -9.94
CA ASP A 4 -11.22 -2.53 -10.50
C ASP A 4 -10.75 -3.95 -10.83
N LEU A 5 -11.66 -4.93 -10.78
CA LEU A 5 -11.31 -6.36 -10.87
C LEU A 5 -10.57 -6.69 -12.18
N ASP A 6 -10.97 -6.08 -13.29
CA ASP A 6 -10.31 -6.24 -14.59
C ASP A 6 -8.86 -5.74 -14.57
N ARG A 7 -8.60 -4.64 -13.85
CA ARG A 7 -7.26 -4.09 -13.65
C ARG A 7 -6.42 -4.95 -12.71
N LEU A 8 -7.00 -5.43 -11.61
CA LEU A 8 -6.34 -6.29 -10.62
C LEU A 8 -5.99 -7.68 -11.18
N GLY A 9 -6.77 -8.19 -12.13
CA GLY A 9 -6.57 -9.50 -12.76
C GLY A 9 -5.68 -9.49 -14.01
N ALA A 10 -5.22 -8.32 -14.47
CA ALA A 10 -4.36 -8.19 -15.63
C ALA A 10 -2.98 -8.81 -15.39
N ARG A 11 -2.40 -9.46 -16.41
CA ARG A 11 -1.06 -10.09 -16.32
C ARG A 11 0.07 -9.11 -16.01
N GLU A 12 -0.11 -7.85 -16.38
CA GLU A 12 0.85 -6.76 -16.13
C GLU A 12 0.37 -5.81 -15.03
N TYR A 13 -0.51 -6.29 -14.14
CA TYR A 13 -1.00 -5.47 -13.03
C TYR A 13 0.16 -4.99 -12.14
N GLN A 14 0.27 -3.66 -11.99
CA GLN A 14 1.12 -3.01 -11.01
C GLN A 14 0.25 -2.33 -9.95
N PRO A 15 0.41 -2.66 -8.66
CA PRO A 15 -0.36 -2.04 -7.58
C PRO A 15 -0.12 -0.54 -7.51
N THR A 16 -1.21 0.22 -7.38
CA THR A 16 -1.12 1.66 -7.05
C THR A 16 -1.01 1.86 -5.54
N GLU A 17 -0.55 3.03 -5.10
CA GLU A 17 -0.54 3.38 -3.68
C GLU A 17 -1.93 3.22 -3.04
N GLN A 18 -2.99 3.56 -3.78
CA GLN A 18 -4.35 3.44 -3.32
C GLN A 18 -4.80 1.98 -3.14
N ASP A 19 -4.29 1.05 -3.96
CA ASP A 19 -4.53 -0.39 -3.83
C ASP A 19 -3.83 -0.94 -2.59
N ILE A 20 -2.58 -0.51 -2.35
CA ILE A 20 -1.79 -0.89 -1.17
C ILE A 20 -2.50 -0.43 0.11
N LEU A 21 -2.92 0.85 0.17
CA LEU A 21 -3.60 1.42 1.34
C LEU A 21 -4.90 0.73 1.71
N ARG A 22 -5.62 0.17 0.72
CA ARG A 22 -6.90 -0.49 0.95
C ARG A 22 -6.73 -2.00 1.19
N THR A 23 -5.58 -2.58 0.87
CA THR A 23 -5.35 -4.03 0.99
C THR A 23 -5.26 -4.41 2.47
N ARG A 24 -6.11 -5.35 2.91
CA ARG A 24 -6.05 -5.87 4.27
C ARG A 24 -4.93 -6.90 4.38
N VAL A 25 -3.71 -6.43 4.62
CA VAL A 25 -2.58 -7.31 4.96
C VAL A 25 -2.56 -7.52 6.47
N LYS A 26 -2.47 -8.77 6.91
CA LYS A 26 -2.25 -9.06 8.34
C LYS A 26 -0.84 -8.58 8.69
N THR A 27 -0.73 -7.56 9.54
CA THR A 27 0.55 -7.14 10.10
C THR A 27 1.03 -8.21 11.08
N THR A 28 2.18 -8.82 10.81
CA THR A 28 2.85 -9.74 11.75
C THR A 28 4.18 -9.13 12.18
N GLY A 29 4.44 -9.07 13.49
CA GLY A 29 5.62 -8.41 14.05
C GLY A 29 5.44 -6.91 14.30
N ILE A 30 6.54 -6.23 14.61
CA ILE A 30 6.60 -4.76 14.80
C ILE A 30 7.16 -4.16 13.51
N VAL A 31 6.43 -3.20 12.94
CA VAL A 31 6.88 -2.42 11.78
C VAL A 31 7.06 -0.97 12.25
N GLU A 32 8.30 -0.49 12.27
CA GLU A 32 8.64 0.90 12.57
C GLU A 32 8.94 1.64 11.27
N VAL A 33 8.34 2.83 11.11
CA VAL A 33 8.57 3.71 9.96
C VAL A 33 9.05 5.03 10.50
N HIS A 34 10.30 5.37 10.18
CA HIS A 34 10.87 6.69 10.47
C HIS A 34 10.66 7.58 9.25
N PHE A 35 10.17 8.80 9.47
CA PHE A 35 10.00 9.76 8.38
C PHE A 35 10.43 11.15 8.80
N SER A 36 10.95 11.90 7.84
CA SER A 36 11.32 13.30 8.05
C SER A 36 10.26 14.21 7.42
N PHE A 37 9.77 15.16 8.20
CA PHE A 37 8.84 16.19 7.72
C PHE A 37 9.36 17.56 8.12
N LYS A 38 9.64 18.43 7.13
CA LYS A 38 10.13 19.80 7.33
C LYS A 38 11.34 19.88 8.29
N ASN A 39 12.35 19.03 8.05
CA ASN A 39 13.58 18.91 8.86
C ASN A 39 13.38 18.43 10.30
N LEU A 40 12.22 17.85 10.62
CA LEU A 40 11.94 17.16 11.88
C LEU A 40 11.82 15.66 11.59
N ASN A 41 12.55 14.83 12.33
CA ASN A 41 12.46 13.37 12.23
C ASN A 41 11.44 12.85 13.25
N PHE A 42 10.57 11.94 12.82
CA PHE A 42 9.52 11.29 13.60
C PHE A 42 9.69 9.78 13.61
#